data_AF-A0A3B8U654-F1
#
_entry.id   AF-A0A3B8U654-F1
#
_cell.length_a   1.000
_cell.length_b   1.000
_cell.length_c   1.000
_cell.angle_alpha   90.00
_cell.angle_beta   90.00
_cell.angle_gamma   90.00
#
_symmetry.space_group_name_H-M   'P 1'
#
loop_
_entity.id
_entity.type
_entity.pdbx_description
1 polymer ?
#
loop_
_entity_poly.entity_id
_entity_poly.type
_entity_poly.pdbx_seq_one_letter_code
_entity_poly.pdbx_strand_id
1 'polypeptide(L)'
;MDTVDVWFKDGLRFKCTGCGGCCTGSPGYVFLSQSDIETLSAHFEMTTVDFLRKYTRLVDGQSALLDRPGSEDCIFLKNKQCTAYEARPVQCKTFPWWVYHLRDPKDWEG
;
A
#
# COMPACT_ATOMS: atom_id res chain seq x y z
N MET A 1 -5.95 -35.47 -2.34
CA MET A 1 -5.43 -34.13 -1.99
C MET A 1 -6.66 -33.28 -1.81
N ASP A 2 -7.13 -33.20 -0.57
CA ASP A 2 -8.39 -32.54 -0.25
C ASP A 2 -8.25 -31.04 -0.52
N THR A 3 -9.08 -30.52 -1.42
CA THR A 3 -9.15 -29.09 -1.68
C THR A 3 -9.71 -28.43 -0.44
N VAL A 4 -8.93 -27.57 0.19
CA VAL A 4 -9.41 -26.73 1.31
C VAL A 4 -10.60 -25.92 0.80
N ASP A 5 -11.79 -26.12 1.37
CA ASP A 5 -13.00 -25.38 1.01
C ASP A 5 -12.90 -23.96 1.56
N VAL A 6 -12.23 -23.11 0.80
CA VAL A 6 -12.08 -21.68 1.08
C VAL A 6 -13.20 -20.90 0.40
N TRP A 7 -13.69 -19.85 1.05
CA TRP A 7 -14.83 -19.05 0.54
C TRP A 7 -14.51 -18.35 -0.79
N PHE A 8 -13.23 -18.12 -1.08
CA PHE A 8 -12.74 -17.49 -2.31
C PHE A 8 -12.38 -18.49 -3.42
N LYS A 9 -12.89 -19.73 -3.37
CA LYS A 9 -12.57 -20.80 -4.34
C LYS A 9 -12.88 -20.45 -5.79
N ASP A 10 -13.88 -19.60 -6.02
CA ASP A 10 -14.27 -19.14 -7.37
C ASP A 10 -13.45 -17.94 -7.84
N GLY A 11 -12.44 -17.54 -7.05
CA GLY A 11 -11.61 -16.38 -7.30
C GLY A 11 -12.24 -15.08 -6.82
N LEU A 12 -11.40 -14.07 -6.69
CA LEU A 12 -11.80 -12.72 -6.28
C LEU A 12 -11.28 -11.72 -7.31
N ARG A 13 -11.89 -10.53 -7.35
CA ARG A 13 -11.45 -9.43 -8.21
C ARG A 13 -11.41 -8.16 -7.40
N PHE A 14 -10.34 -7.40 -7.57
CA PHE A 14 -10.18 -6.11 -6.92
C PHE A 14 -9.80 -5.03 -7.93
N LYS A 15 -10.41 -3.86 -7.78
CA LYS A 15 -10.05 -2.63 -8.48
C LYS A 15 -10.15 -1.47 -7.51
N CYS A 16 -9.10 -0.66 -7.41
CA CYS A 16 -9.17 0.57 -6.63
C CYS A 16 -10.27 1.49 -7.20
N THR A 17 -11.15 1.98 -6.34
CA THR A 17 -12.25 2.88 -6.68
C THR A 17 -11.96 4.35 -6.35
N GLY A 18 -10.77 4.65 -5.81
CA GLY A 18 -10.44 5.98 -5.31
C GLY A 18 -11.18 6.37 -4.03
N CYS A 19 -11.63 5.37 -3.24
CA CYS A 19 -12.31 5.61 -1.96
C CYS A 19 -11.37 6.16 -0.87
N GLY A 20 -10.06 5.94 -1.01
CA GLY A 20 -9.04 6.31 -0.04
C GLY A 20 -8.86 5.31 1.11
N GLY A 21 -9.74 4.31 1.26
CA GLY A 21 -9.75 3.39 2.42
C GLY A 21 -8.45 2.65 2.68
N CYS A 22 -7.74 2.21 1.63
CA CYS A 22 -6.43 1.55 1.79
C CYS A 22 -5.26 2.50 2.07
N CYS A 23 -5.47 3.81 2.02
CA CYS A 23 -4.44 4.84 2.17
C CYS A 23 -4.66 5.74 3.40
N THR A 24 -5.64 5.44 4.26
CA THR A 24 -6.11 6.28 5.38
C THR A 24 -6.52 5.42 6.57
N GLY A 25 -6.58 6.03 7.75
CA GLY A 25 -7.43 5.59 8.86
C GLY A 25 -7.04 4.31 9.59
N SER A 26 -5.90 3.69 9.25
CA SER A 26 -5.36 2.56 10.00
C SER A 26 -3.89 2.81 10.32
N PRO A 27 -3.47 2.64 11.59
CA PRO A 27 -2.07 2.72 11.95
C PRO A 27 -1.30 1.59 11.24
N GLY A 28 -0.20 1.95 10.60
CA GLY A 28 0.61 0.98 9.87
C GLY A 28 1.80 1.62 9.16
N TYR A 29 2.60 0.77 8.53
CA TYR A 29 3.77 1.19 7.76
C TYR A 29 3.67 0.63 6.36
N VAL A 30 3.82 1.50 5.36
CA VAL A 30 4.07 1.07 3.98
C VAL A 30 5.58 0.93 3.82
N PHE A 31 6.10 -0.26 4.09
CA PHE A 31 7.50 -0.59 3.91
C PHE A 31 7.86 -0.69 2.42
N LEU A 32 9.06 -0.24 2.09
CA LEU A 32 9.57 -0.20 0.74
C LEU A 32 10.73 -1.18 0.57
N SER A 33 10.67 -1.98 -0.49
CA SER A 33 11.84 -2.66 -1.02
C SER A 33 12.73 -1.69 -1.80
N GLN A 34 13.94 -2.12 -2.14
CA GLN A 34 14.84 -1.36 -3.02
C GLN A 34 14.18 -1.06 -4.38
N SER A 35 13.44 -2.02 -4.95
CA SER A 35 12.72 -1.83 -6.21
C SER A 35 11.56 -0.84 -6.10
N ASP A 36 10.87 -0.79 -4.95
CA ASP A 36 9.84 0.22 -4.70
C ASP A 36 10.45 1.63 -4.66
N ILE A 37 11.61 1.79 -4.00
CA ILE A 37 12.34 3.07 -3.91
C ILE A 37 12.75 3.54 -5.31
N GLU A 38 13.31 2.66 -6.13
CA GLU A 38 13.71 2.96 -7.53
C GLU A 38 12.50 3.36 -8.38
N THR A 39 11.40 2.61 -8.28
CA THR A 39 10.18 2.88 -9.05
C THR A 39 9.55 4.22 -8.65
N LEU A 40 9.46 4.50 -7.34
CA LEU A 40 8.87 5.74 -6.84
C LEU A 40 9.76 6.95 -7.10
N SER A 41 11.07 6.83 -6.90
CA SER A 41 12.00 7.92 -7.20
C SER A 41 11.98 8.30 -8.68
N ALA A 42 11.92 7.32 -9.59
CA ALA A 42 11.73 7.56 -11.02
C ALA A 42 10.38 8.23 -11.33
N HIS A 43 9.29 7.79 -10.71
CA HIS A 43 7.95 8.38 -10.88
C HIS A 43 7.88 9.86 -10.48
N PHE A 44 8.63 10.25 -9.45
CA PHE A 44 8.72 11.64 -9.01
C PHE A 44 9.92 12.42 -9.58
N GLU A 45 10.62 11.84 -10.56
CA GLU A 45 11.76 12.46 -11.25
C GLU A 45 12.86 12.96 -10.30
N MET A 46 13.22 12.11 -9.32
CA MET A 46 14.22 12.44 -8.30
C MET A 46 15.22 11.31 -8.09
N THR A 47 16.32 11.63 -7.42
CA THR A 47 17.28 10.61 -6.98
C THR A 47 16.66 9.75 -5.88
N THR A 48 17.14 8.51 -5.74
CA THR A 48 16.73 7.62 -4.63
C THR A 48 17.02 8.25 -3.27
N VAL A 49 18.14 8.96 -3.13
CA VAL A 49 18.54 9.65 -1.89
C VAL A 49 17.56 10.77 -1.54
N ASP A 50 17.18 11.60 -2.51
CA ASP A 50 16.22 12.67 -2.28
C ASP A 50 14.82 12.13 -1.99
N PHE A 51 14.42 11.06 -2.68
CA PHE A 51 13.16 10.36 -2.42
C PHE A 51 13.10 9.84 -0.98
N LEU A 52 14.13 9.12 -0.55
CA LEU A 52 14.23 8.57 0.81
C LEU A 52 14.15 9.68 1.85
N ARG A 53 14.91 10.77 1.66
CA ARG A 53 14.91 11.90 2.60
C ARG A 53 13.55 12.60 2.67
N LYS A 54 12.86 12.74 1.54
CA LYS A 54 11.64 13.55 1.43
C LYS A 54 10.37 12.80 1.81
N TYR A 55 10.30 11.50 1.51
CA TYR A 55 9.04 10.74 1.59
C TYR A 55 9.09 9.53 2.51
N THR A 56 10.22 9.23 3.15
CA THR A 56 10.36 8.04 4.00
C THR A 56 10.84 8.37 5.40
N ARG A 57 10.56 7.43 6.31
CA ARG A 57 11.13 7.33 7.66
C ARG A 57 11.74 5.95 7.83
N LEU A 58 12.73 5.82 8.73
CA LEU A 58 13.27 4.53 9.11
C LEU A 58 12.47 3.97 10.30
N VAL A 59 11.96 2.75 10.16
CA VAL A 59 11.25 2.02 11.19
C VAL A 59 11.88 0.63 11.26
N ASP A 60 12.43 0.28 12.42
CA ASP A 60 13.11 -1.02 12.65
C ASP A 60 14.14 -1.40 11.57
N GLY A 61 14.88 -0.40 11.08
CA GLY A 61 15.90 -0.60 10.05
C GLY A 61 15.38 -0.70 8.61
N GLN A 62 14.07 -0.53 8.39
CA GLN A 62 13.44 -0.55 7.08
C GLN A 62 12.84 0.82 6.72
N SER A 63 12.95 1.22 5.45
CA SER A 63 12.32 2.44 4.96
C SER A 63 10.82 2.24 4.82
N ALA A 64 10.05 3.11 5.47
CA ALA A 64 8.60 3.18 5.34
C ALA A 64 8.18 4.56 4.82
N LEU A 65 7.09 4.63 4.04
CA LEU A 65 6.52 5.93 3.64
C LEU A 65 6.10 6.74 4.87
N LEU A 66 6.18 8.07 4.73
CA LEU A 66 5.63 9.01 5.68
C LEU A 66 4.10 9.05 5.61
N ASP A 67 3.51 9.48 6.72
CA ASP A 67 2.11 9.92 6.78
C ASP A 67 2.05 11.45 6.64
N ARG A 68 0.90 11.99 6.23
CA ARG A 68 0.69 13.43 6.17
C ARG A 68 0.66 14.00 7.60
N PRO A 69 1.31 15.15 7.86
CA PRO A 69 1.37 15.74 9.19
C PRO A 69 -0.02 15.88 9.84
N GLY A 70 -0.16 15.38 11.06
CA GLY A 70 -1.42 15.43 11.83
C GLY A 70 -2.48 14.42 11.39
N SER A 71 -2.13 13.42 10.59
CA SER A 71 -3.05 12.35 10.17
C SER A 71 -2.32 11.02 9.98
N GLU A 72 -3.08 9.93 9.84
CA GLU A 72 -2.60 8.59 9.45
C GLU A 72 -2.72 8.34 7.94
N ASP A 73 -2.86 9.41 7.16
CA ASP A 73 -3.01 9.30 5.71
C ASP A 73 -1.64 9.18 5.06
N CYS A 74 -1.49 8.27 4.10
CA CYS A 74 -0.28 8.16 3.30
C CYS A 74 0.11 9.52 2.67
N ILE A 75 1.41 9.85 2.66
CA ILE A 75 1.93 11.09 2.08
C ILE A 75 1.52 11.34 0.62
N PHE A 76 1.20 10.28 -0.14
CA PHE A 76 0.76 10.36 -1.54
C PHE A 76 -0.76 10.39 -1.72
N LEU A 77 -1.55 10.47 -0.65
CA LEU A 77 -3.01 10.58 -0.74
C LEU A 77 -3.43 12.04 -0.94
N LYS A 78 -4.10 12.34 -2.06
CA LYS A 78 -4.69 13.65 -2.36
C LYS A 78 -6.11 13.47 -2.91
N ASN A 79 -7.09 14.15 -2.32
CA ASN A 79 -8.50 14.07 -2.74
C ASN A 79 -8.99 12.61 -2.87
N LYS A 80 -8.64 11.74 -1.91
CA LYS A 80 -8.91 10.28 -1.89
C LYS A 80 -8.22 9.45 -2.98
N GLN A 81 -7.37 10.06 -3.78
CA GLN A 81 -6.64 9.40 -4.87
C GLN A 81 -5.14 9.35 -4.58
N CYS A 82 -4.50 8.24 -4.94
CA CYS A 82 -3.05 8.10 -4.82
C CYS A 82 -2.37 8.85 -5.97
N THR A 83 -1.49 9.78 -5.66
CA THR A 83 -0.71 10.53 -6.66
C THR A 83 0.43 9.70 -7.29
N ALA A 84 0.72 8.53 -6.71
CA ALA A 84 1.72 7.57 -7.19
C ALA A 84 1.07 6.25 -7.65
N TYR A 85 -0.18 6.28 -8.15
CA TYR A 85 -0.96 5.05 -8.38
C TYR A 85 -0.28 4.02 -9.30
N GLU A 86 0.36 4.47 -10.38
CA GLU A 86 1.09 3.58 -11.31
C GLU A 86 2.41 3.06 -10.70
N ALA A 87 3.03 3.85 -9.84
CA ALA A 87 4.30 3.53 -9.17
C ALA A 87 4.11 2.91 -7.77
N ARG A 88 2.90 2.45 -7.43
CA ARG A 88 2.58 1.96 -6.09
C ARG A 88 3.57 0.90 -5.60
N PRO A 89 3.96 0.95 -4.30
CA PRO A 89 4.73 -0.11 -3.69
C PRO A 89 4.06 -1.48 -3.78
N VAL A 90 4.83 -2.56 -3.67
CA VAL A 90 4.31 -3.95 -3.63
C VAL A 90 3.20 -4.11 -2.58
N GLN A 91 3.38 -3.57 -1.37
CA GLN A 91 2.34 -3.63 -0.34
C GLN A 91 1.02 -2.98 -0.79
N CYS A 92 1.08 -1.80 -1.42
CA CYS A 92 -0.11 -1.12 -1.94
C CYS A 92 -0.71 -1.81 -3.18
N LYS A 93 0.10 -2.49 -4.00
CA LYS A 93 -0.36 -3.27 -5.16
C LYS A 93 -1.03 -4.59 -4.75
N THR A 94 -0.57 -5.19 -3.66
CA THR A 94 -1.06 -6.47 -3.16
C THR A 94 -2.24 -6.31 -2.21
N PHE A 95 -2.54 -5.12 -1.70
CA PHE A 95 -3.80 -4.88 -1.01
C PHE A 95 -5.00 -5.11 -1.96
N PRO A 96 -6.10 -5.75 -1.53
CA PRO A 96 -6.38 -6.32 -0.21
C PRO A 96 -5.99 -7.80 -0.06
N TRP A 97 -5.20 -8.40 -0.94
CA TRP A 97 -4.86 -9.84 -0.97
C TRP A 97 -4.02 -10.38 0.20
N TRP A 98 -3.87 -9.64 1.28
CA TRP A 98 -3.17 -10.10 2.46
C TRP A 98 -4.01 -11.15 3.19
N VAL A 99 -3.34 -12.13 3.80
CA VAL A 99 -3.99 -13.28 4.47
C VAL A 99 -5.09 -12.83 5.43
N TYR A 100 -4.90 -11.71 6.13
CA TYR A 100 -5.89 -11.16 7.05
C TYR A 100 -7.25 -10.87 6.37
N HIS A 101 -7.27 -10.22 5.20
CA HIS A 101 -8.52 -9.93 4.49
C HIS A 101 -9.14 -11.13 3.78
N LEU A 102 -8.42 -12.25 3.69
CA LEU A 102 -8.90 -13.49 3.09
C LEU A 102 -9.49 -14.46 4.14
N ARG A 103 -9.46 -14.11 5.43
CA ARG A 103 -9.95 -14.98 6.52
C ARG A 103 -11.46 -15.10 6.54
N ASP A 104 -12.16 -13.99 6.42
CA ASP A 104 -13.63 -13.91 6.42
C ASP A 104 -14.10 -13.08 5.22
N PRO A 105 -15.17 -13.47 4.50
CA PRO A 105 -15.77 -12.64 3.45
C PRO A 105 -16.02 -11.18 3.87
N LYS A 106 -16.33 -10.94 5.15
CA LYS A 106 -16.54 -9.59 5.68
C LYS A 106 -15.28 -8.73 5.65
N ASP A 107 -14.10 -9.33 5.85
CA ASP A 107 -12.82 -8.60 5.82
C ASP A 107 -12.44 -8.19 4.38
N TRP A 108 -13.03 -8.84 3.37
CA TRP A 108 -12.84 -8.52 1.94
C TRP A 108 -13.75 -7.37 1.46
N GLU A 109 -14.97 -7.29 1.99
CA GLU A 109 -15.96 -6.30 1.56
C GLU A 109 -15.64 -4.87 2.03
N GLY A 110 -14.83 -4.72 3.08
CA GLY A 110 -14.30 -3.44 3.57
C GLY A 110 -15.29 -2.63 4.41
#